data_AF-A0A0G4R3Y8-F1
#
_entry.id   AF-A0A0G4R3Y8-F1
#
_cell.length_a   1.000
_cell.length_b   1.000
_cell.length_c   1.000
_cell.angle_alpha   90.00
_cell.angle_beta   90.00
_cell.angle_gamma   90.00
#
_symmetry.space_group_name_H-M   'P 1'
#
loop_
_entity.id
_entity.type
_entity.pdbx_description
1 polymer ?
#
loop_
_entity_poly.entity_id
_entity_poly.type
_entity_poly.pdbx_seq_one_letter_code
_entity_poly.pdbx_strand_id
1 'polypeptide(L)'
;ETLGKRDGFKPLGAEWHDDGAVGKLDLVTTLDFRMSSTCLYSDIVLPTATWYEKDDMNTSDMHPFIHPLSAAVDPGWEARADWEIYK
;
A
#
# COMPACT_ATOMS: atom_id res chain seq x y z
N GLU A 1 -3.64 25.69 -9.66
CA GLU A 1 -4.46 26.64 -8.89
C GLU A 1 -5.66 25.91 -8.33
N THR A 2 -5.92 26.02 -7.03
CA THR A 2 -7.00 25.30 -6.34
C THR A 2 -8.35 25.99 -6.58
N LEU A 3 -9.38 25.19 -6.90
CA LEU A 3 -10.77 25.63 -6.94
C LEU A 3 -11.15 26.29 -5.61
N GLY A 4 -12.02 27.30 -5.62
CA GLY A 4 -12.55 27.96 -4.42
C GLY A 4 -11.68 29.05 -3.77
N LYS A 5 -10.35 29.09 -3.99
CA LYS A 5 -9.48 30.15 -3.42
C LYS A 5 -9.60 31.54 -4.10
N ARG A 6 -10.27 31.63 -5.25
CA ARG A 6 -10.54 32.89 -5.98
C ARG A 6 -12.03 33.05 -6.28
N ASP A 7 -12.89 33.08 -5.26
CA ASP A 7 -14.36 33.21 -5.41
C ASP A 7 -15.00 32.17 -6.36
N GLY A 8 -14.39 30.99 -6.43
CA GLY A 8 -14.91 29.87 -7.22
C GLY A 8 -16.11 29.20 -6.56
N PHE A 9 -16.86 28.41 -7.33
CA PHE A 9 -17.99 27.62 -6.83
C PHE A 9 -17.57 26.74 -5.63
N LYS A 10 -18.25 26.91 -4.49
CA LYS A 10 -18.13 26.03 -3.32
C LYS A 10 -19.17 24.91 -3.41
N PRO A 11 -18.82 23.66 -3.10
CA PRO A 11 -19.75 22.53 -3.18
C PRO A 11 -20.88 22.67 -2.17
N LEU A 12 -22.09 22.22 -2.53
CA LEU A 12 -23.26 22.26 -1.65
C LEU A 12 -23.40 21.00 -0.77
N GLY A 13 -22.73 19.90 -1.14
CA GLY A 13 -22.82 18.59 -0.46
C GLY A 13 -21.63 18.25 0.46
N ALA A 14 -20.71 19.18 0.66
CA ALA A 14 -19.54 18.99 1.52
C ALA A 14 -19.19 20.31 2.22
N GLU A 15 -18.75 20.23 3.46
CA GLU A 15 -18.26 21.39 4.19
C GLU A 15 -16.97 21.90 3.53
N TRP A 16 -16.89 23.21 3.32
CA TRP A 16 -15.75 23.85 2.69
C TRP A 16 -14.88 24.55 3.74
N HIS A 17 -13.59 24.21 3.77
CA HIS A 17 -12.57 24.91 4.54
C HIS A 17 -11.58 25.60 3.59
N ASP A 18 -11.34 26.90 3.78
CA ASP A 18 -10.43 27.67 2.92
C ASP A 18 -8.96 27.19 3.06
N ASP A 19 -8.60 26.70 4.25
CA ASP A 19 -7.37 25.97 4.51
C ASP A 19 -7.67 24.46 4.62
N GLY A 20 -7.06 23.68 3.73
CA GLY A 20 -7.21 22.22 3.74
C GLY A 20 -6.45 21.60 4.90
N ALA A 21 -7.03 20.57 5.52
CA ALA A 21 -6.36 19.79 6.55
C ALA A 21 -5.12 19.06 6.00
N VAL A 22 -3.99 19.21 6.70
CA VAL A 22 -2.67 18.66 6.36
C VAL A 22 -2.30 17.58 7.37
N GLY A 23 -1.54 16.57 6.95
CA GLY A 23 -0.98 15.56 7.87
C GLY A 23 -2.05 14.70 8.56
N LYS A 24 -3.09 14.32 7.83
CA LYS A 24 -4.25 13.59 8.39
C LYS A 24 -3.95 12.17 8.86
N LEU A 25 -2.86 11.58 8.37
CA LEU A 25 -2.48 10.22 8.72
C LEU A 25 -1.55 10.29 9.92
N ASP A 26 -1.98 9.70 11.03
CA ASP A 26 -1.17 9.65 12.26
C ASP A 26 -0.03 8.63 12.18
N LEU A 27 -0.21 7.58 11.36
CA LEU A 27 0.79 6.54 11.14
C LEU A 27 0.64 5.93 9.75
N VAL A 28 1.75 5.81 9.02
CA VAL A 28 1.83 5.11 7.75
C VAL A 28 2.82 3.95 7.88
N THR A 29 2.30 2.73 7.85
CA THR A 29 3.09 1.49 7.82
C THR A 29 3.03 0.88 6.42
N THR A 30 4.18 0.51 5.86
CA THR A 30 4.25 -0.14 4.54
C THR A 30 5.02 -1.45 4.61
N LEU A 31 4.46 -2.48 3.96
CA LEU A 31 5.09 -3.78 3.78
C LEU A 31 5.58 -3.85 2.34
N ASP A 32 6.89 -4.03 2.14
CA ASP A 32 7.48 -4.10 0.80
C ASP A 32 8.79 -4.90 0.85
N PHE A 33 9.09 -5.62 -0.23
CA PHE A 33 10.35 -6.35 -0.39
C PHE A 33 11.44 -5.47 -1.03
N ARG A 34 11.07 -4.26 -1.46
CA ARG A 34 12.00 -3.24 -1.96
C ARG A 34 11.67 -1.86 -1.39
N MET A 35 12.67 -0.98 -1.37
CA MET A 35 12.48 0.41 -0.96
C MET A 35 11.72 1.22 -2.03
N SER A 36 10.39 1.12 -2.05
CA SER A 36 9.54 1.87 -2.97
C SER A 36 9.38 3.34 -2.56
N SER A 37 8.86 4.18 -3.48
CA SER A 37 8.58 5.57 -3.18
C SER A 37 7.59 5.71 -2.01
N THR A 38 6.59 4.83 -1.90
CA THR A 38 5.67 4.82 -0.77
C THR A 38 6.42 4.59 0.54
N CYS A 39 7.24 3.54 0.59
CA CYS A 39 8.00 3.22 1.78
C CYS A 39 8.96 4.36 2.19
N LEU A 40 9.49 5.14 1.23
CA LEU A 40 10.35 6.29 1.52
C LEU A 40 9.63 7.41 2.29
N TYR A 41 8.30 7.50 2.15
CA TYR A 41 7.45 8.48 2.85
C TYR A 41 6.71 7.87 4.06
N SER A 42 6.95 6.60 4.39
CA SER A 42 6.29 5.90 5.49
C SER A 42 7.05 6.04 6.81
N ASP A 43 6.34 5.98 7.93
CA ASP A 43 6.93 6.02 9.27
C ASP A 43 7.57 4.67 9.65
N ILE A 44 6.93 3.57 9.23
CA ILE A 44 7.37 2.20 9.49
C ILE A 44 7.40 1.41 8.19
N VAL A 45 8.50 0.71 7.95
CA VAL A 45 8.65 -0.21 6.82
C VAL A 45 8.95 -1.60 7.36
N LEU A 46 8.12 -2.58 6.97
CA LEU A 46 8.28 -3.98 7.36
C LEU A 46 8.71 -4.80 6.12
N PRO A 47 9.79 -5.59 6.21
CA PRO A 47 10.26 -6.38 5.09
C PRO A 47 9.30 -7.56 4.82
N THR A 48 8.66 -7.57 3.64
CA THR A 48 7.81 -8.70 3.22
C THR A 48 8.58 -9.66 2.31
N ALA A 49 8.15 -10.92 2.27
CA ALA A 49 8.71 -11.96 1.40
C ALA A 49 8.39 -11.68 -0.07
N THR A 50 9.34 -11.98 -0.96
CA THR A 50 9.09 -11.94 -2.40
C THR A 50 8.13 -13.04 -2.84
N TRP A 51 7.69 -13.01 -4.09
CA TRP A 51 6.79 -14.02 -4.66
C TRP A 51 7.38 -15.44 -4.70
N TYR A 52 8.71 -15.57 -4.60
CA TYR A 52 9.41 -16.86 -4.60
C TYR A 52 9.75 -17.36 -3.19
N GLU A 53 9.26 -16.70 -2.16
CA GLU A 53 9.59 -16.99 -0.75
C GLU A 53 8.31 -17.21 0.09
N LYS A 54 7.13 -17.34 -0.55
CA LYS A 54 5.85 -17.52 0.13
C LYS A 54 4.88 -18.37 -0.67
N ASP A 55 3.93 -18.97 0.05
CA ASP A 55 2.82 -19.72 -0.54
C ASP A 55 1.58 -18.83 -0.67
N ASP A 56 1.00 -18.77 -1.88
CA ASP A 56 -0.22 -18.04 -2.17
C ASP A 56 -0.90 -18.59 -3.46
N MET A 57 -2.02 -18.04 -3.89
CA MET A 57 -2.69 -18.38 -5.16
C MET A 57 -2.88 -17.17 -6.07
N ASN A 58 -2.77 -17.38 -7.38
CA ASN A 58 -2.97 -16.35 -8.39
C ASN A 58 -3.96 -16.80 -9.49
N THR A 59 -4.78 -15.85 -9.93
CA THR A 59 -5.73 -15.96 -11.05
C THR A 59 -5.73 -14.66 -11.85
N SER A 60 -6.16 -14.71 -13.12
CA SER A 60 -6.30 -13.53 -13.98
C SER A 60 -7.52 -13.65 -14.90
N ASP A 61 -8.12 -12.52 -15.26
CA ASP A 61 -9.26 -12.45 -16.19
C ASP A 61 -8.95 -13.02 -17.59
N MET A 62 -7.67 -13.06 -17.96
CA MET A 62 -7.21 -13.47 -19.29
C MET A 62 -7.32 -14.98 -19.54
N HIS A 63 -7.43 -15.80 -18.49
CA HIS A 63 -7.44 -17.26 -18.61
C HIS A 63 -8.18 -17.95 -17.44
N PRO A 64 -8.75 -19.15 -17.65
CA PRO A 64 -9.52 -19.84 -16.61
C PRO A 64 -8.66 -20.64 -15.60
N PHE A 65 -7.34 -20.44 -15.56
CA PHE A 65 -6.44 -21.19 -14.69
C PHE A 65 -6.16 -20.48 -13.36
N ILE A 66 -6.23 -21.25 -12.28
CA ILE A 66 -5.69 -20.91 -10.95
C ILE A 66 -4.34 -21.63 -10.77
N HIS A 67 -3.34 -20.94 -10.25
CA HIS A 67 -2.01 -21.52 -10.00
C HIS A 67 -1.37 -20.93 -8.74
N PRO A 68 -0.50 -21.70 -8.04
CA PRO A 68 0.10 -21.25 -6.81
C PRO A 68 1.34 -20.36 -7.03
N LEU A 69 1.63 -19.51 -6.04
CA LEU A 69 2.99 -19.12 -5.69
C LEU A 69 3.48 -20.15 -4.67
N SER A 70 4.74 -20.54 -4.76
CA SER A 70 5.35 -21.47 -3.80
C SER A 70 6.73 -20.98 -3.40
N ALA A 71 7.05 -21.14 -2.12
CA ALA A 71 8.35 -20.79 -1.59
C ALA A 71 9.43 -21.70 -2.21
N ALA A 72 10.28 -21.13 -3.06
CA ALA A 72 11.46 -21.81 -3.59
C ALA A 72 12.55 -21.93 -2.51
N VAL A 73 12.64 -20.92 -1.63
CA VAL A 73 13.51 -20.84 -0.45
C VAL A 73 12.78 -20.07 0.66
N ASP A 74 13.27 -20.19 1.88
CA ASP A 74 12.77 -19.37 2.99
C ASP A 74 13.02 -17.87 2.73
N PRO A 75 12.14 -16.96 3.22
CA PRO A 75 12.34 -15.53 3.08
C PRO A 75 13.73 -15.05 3.52
N GLY A 76 14.38 -14.26 2.68
CA GLY A 76 15.69 -13.69 2.98
C GLY A 76 15.68 -12.79 4.23
N TRP A 77 16.73 -12.92 5.05
CA TRP A 77 16.95 -12.13 6.27
C TRP A 77 15.77 -12.20 7.25
N GLU A 78 15.21 -11.06 7.63
CA GLU A 78 14.09 -10.94 8.56
C GLU A 78 12.74 -10.76 7.83
N ALA A 79 12.72 -10.93 6.50
CA ALA A 79 11.49 -10.85 5.74
C ALA A 79 10.51 -11.94 6.18
N ARG A 80 9.21 -11.63 6.08
CA ARG A 80 8.13 -12.57 6.38
C ARG A 80 7.05 -12.47 5.33
N ALA A 81 6.32 -13.55 5.07
CA ALA A 81 5.14 -13.48 4.21
C ALA A 81 4.13 -12.50 4.81
N ASP A 82 3.40 -11.76 3.96
CA ASP A 82 2.42 -10.75 4.42
C ASP A 82 1.46 -11.32 5.48
N TRP A 83 1.03 -12.57 5.29
CA TRP A 83 0.21 -13.32 6.24
C TRP A 83 0.83 -13.41 7.64
N GLU A 84 2.11 -13.76 7.75
CA GLU A 84 2.81 -13.90 9.04
C GLU A 84 3.17 -12.55 9.67
N ILE A 85 3.14 -11.45 8.90
CA ILE A 85 3.31 -10.10 9.45
C ILE A 85 2.02 -9.62 10.13
N TYR A 86 0.85 -9.96 9.58
CA TYR A 86 -0.44 -9.56 10.14
C TYR A 86 -0.97 -10.50 11.23
N LYS A 87 -0.57 -11.78 11.25
CA LYS A 87 -0.98 -12.78 12.26
C LYS A 87 -0.58 -12.37 13.67
#